data_AF-A0AAV7FRK6-F1
#
_entry.id   AF-A0AAV7FRK6-F1
#
_cell.length_a   1.000
_cell.length_b   1.000
_cell.length_c   1.000
_cell.angle_alpha   90.00
_cell.angle_beta   90.00
_cell.angle_gamma   90.00
#
_symmetry.space_group_name_H-M   'P 1'
#
loop_
_entity.id
_entity.type
_entity.pdbx_description
1 polymer ?
#
loop_
_entity_poly.entity_id
_entity_poly.type
_entity_poly.pdbx_seq_one_letter_code
_entity_poly.pdbx_strand_id
1 'polypeptide(L)'
;MNDYSLSKSKEEKDRLITNLKSQTLPENSISPAWKIVNNTVSSLSDAMKVMTKSWLIGFTEAEGSFYIVKKGPARLVHAFEITQKLDCIVLKAIALILGLKVTQKKTYITVVTTNSESIQNIADYYFQTMKALEYRIWARSFEKKKDFASMTKAQDLMRNIRSIRLDKNLKMKFILLCYPPLSGLQSHSGGSVDLAIFSLHLAGISSMLGAMNFITTVLNMRNNDTTSTSSILLAGAITMLLTDRNFNTSFYDPAGGGDPILYQHLFWFFGHPEVDILILPGFGMISHIVSAFSGKPVFARNGICYVQYLTPWFRHHMYAVGLDVDTRAYFTAATMIIAVPTGMKIFSWLATLYGGSLRITTPMLFALGFLALLTIGGLTGLNASLDVALHDTYYVVAHFHYVLSMGAVFALFAAFYFWTQKIIGKTLNENLGLYTILTVYLVLALHIMASNKKQLIPSRWSISLESSFASVHGLVQSQIWCC
;
A
#
# COMPACT_ATOMS: atom_id res chain seq x y z
N MET A 1 -2.57 44.58 20.10
CA MET A 1 -2.44 45.45 18.91
C MET A 1 -1.03 45.24 18.37
N ASN A 2 -0.92 44.44 17.30
CA ASN A 2 0.17 44.46 16.30
C ASN A 2 -0.18 43.38 15.26
N ASP A 3 -0.80 43.84 14.18
CA ASP A 3 -1.20 43.06 13.00
C ASP A 3 0.02 42.47 12.28
N TYR A 4 0.01 41.16 12.08
CA TYR A 4 0.79 40.51 11.02
C TYR A 4 -0.16 40.04 9.93
N SER A 5 -0.68 40.99 9.15
CA SER A 5 -1.24 40.72 7.83
C SER A 5 -0.23 41.20 6.79
N LEU A 6 0.44 40.27 6.12
CA LEU A 6 1.19 40.56 4.90
C LEU A 6 0.91 39.43 3.90
N SER A 7 -0.28 39.49 3.29
CA SER A 7 -0.54 38.77 2.05
C SER A 7 0.27 39.45 0.94
N LYS A 8 1.43 38.88 0.59
CA LYS A 8 2.20 39.38 -0.56
C LYS A 8 1.35 39.34 -1.82
N SER A 9 1.34 40.44 -2.58
CA SER A 9 0.56 40.56 -3.82
C SER A 9 1.01 39.50 -4.84
N LYS A 10 0.10 39.11 -5.74
CA LYS A 10 0.36 38.09 -6.75
C LYS A 10 1.56 38.44 -7.64
N GLU A 11 1.70 39.72 -7.99
CA GLU A 11 2.84 40.23 -8.78
C GLU A 11 4.17 40.09 -8.03
N GLU A 12 4.20 40.30 -6.72
CA GLU A 12 5.42 40.14 -5.92
C GLU A 12 5.82 38.65 -5.83
N LYS A 13 4.83 37.75 -5.72
CA LYS A 13 5.06 36.30 -5.76
C LYS A 13 5.59 35.84 -7.12
N ASP A 14 5.00 36.31 -8.22
CA ASP A 14 5.41 35.94 -9.57
C ASP A 14 6.82 36.46 -9.89
N ARG A 15 7.15 37.66 -9.39
CA ARG A 15 8.49 38.24 -9.50
C ARG A 15 9.54 37.47 -8.67
N LEU A 16 9.18 37.02 -7.47
CA LEU A 16 10.03 36.15 -6.64
C LEU A 16 10.24 34.77 -7.27
N ILE A 17 9.21 34.17 -7.86
CA ILE A 17 9.29 32.88 -8.56
C ILE A 17 10.18 32.99 -9.81
N THR A 18 10.07 34.09 -10.55
CA THR A 18 10.90 34.34 -11.73
C THR A 18 12.38 34.53 -11.34
N ASN A 19 12.63 35.23 -10.23
CA ASN A 19 13.97 35.39 -9.67
C ASN A 19 14.56 34.04 -9.20
N LEU A 20 13.79 33.22 -8.47
CA LEU A 20 14.19 31.88 -8.05
C LEU A 20 14.50 30.94 -9.22
N LYS A 21 13.72 30.99 -10.30
CA LYS A 21 13.96 30.21 -11.52
C LYS A 21 15.23 30.64 -12.28
N SER A 22 15.67 31.88 -12.08
CA SER A 22 16.89 32.41 -12.69
C SER A 22 18.17 32.13 -11.88
N GLN A 23 18.03 31.65 -10.64
CA GLN A 23 19.16 31.27 -9.80
C GLN A 23 19.61 29.84 -10.12
N THR A 24 20.85 29.67 -10.56
CA THR A 24 21.50 28.36 -10.59
C THR A 24 21.88 27.96 -9.17
N LEU A 25 21.46 26.78 -8.72
CA LEU A 25 21.87 26.22 -7.43
C LEU A 25 23.40 26.21 -7.33
N PRO A 26 24.00 26.65 -6.21
CA PRO A 26 25.44 26.55 -6.01
C PRO A 26 25.90 25.10 -6.16
N GLU A 27 27.11 24.85 -6.67
CA GLU A 27 27.68 23.50 -6.79
C GLU A 27 27.71 22.72 -5.46
N ASN A 28 27.56 23.41 -4.33
CA ASN A 28 27.50 22.87 -2.97
C ASN A 28 26.12 23.04 -2.30
N SER A 29 25.01 23.03 -3.06
CA SER A 29 23.67 23.13 -2.49
C SER A 29 23.36 21.95 -1.57
N ILE A 30 23.14 22.20 -0.29
CA ILE A 30 22.81 21.17 0.73
C ILE A 30 21.30 21.18 0.96
N SER A 31 20.69 20.00 1.11
CA SER A 31 19.26 19.89 1.46
C SER A 31 18.97 20.59 2.81
N PRO A 32 17.86 21.34 2.96
CA PRO A 32 17.51 22.06 4.20
C PRO A 32 17.51 21.19 5.46
N ALA A 33 17.25 19.88 5.31
CA ALA A 33 17.30 18.88 6.39
C ALA A 33 18.68 18.77 7.07
N TRP A 34 19.76 19.13 6.37
CA TRP A 34 21.14 19.00 6.85
C TRP A 34 21.71 20.29 7.43
N LYS A 35 20.93 21.38 7.43
CA LYS A 35 21.33 22.69 7.98
C LYS A 35 21.41 22.70 9.52
N ILE A 36 20.76 21.73 10.17
CA ILE A 36 20.69 21.54 11.63
C ILE A 36 21.97 20.89 12.18
N VAL A 37 22.73 20.23 11.31
CA VAL A 37 24.01 19.59 11.63
C VAL A 37 25.09 20.56 11.21
N ASN A 38 26.04 20.88 12.09
CA ASN A 38 27.23 21.63 11.68
C ASN A 38 27.77 20.99 10.38
N ASN A 39 28.02 21.80 9.35
CA ASN A 39 28.23 21.43 7.93
C ASN A 39 29.38 20.42 7.65
N THR A 40 29.92 19.78 8.67
CA THR A 40 30.99 18.80 8.64
C THR A 40 30.53 17.56 9.39
N VAL A 41 29.96 16.58 8.69
CA VAL A 41 29.91 15.21 9.23
C VAL A 41 31.35 14.68 9.23
N SER A 42 32.05 14.88 10.35
CA SER A 42 33.48 14.54 10.50
C SER A 42 33.72 13.26 11.28
N SER A 43 32.71 12.74 12.00
CA SER A 43 32.82 11.55 12.84
C SER A 43 31.67 10.56 12.60
N LEU A 44 31.91 9.28 12.93
CA LEU A 44 30.88 8.22 12.88
C LEU A 44 29.70 8.55 13.80
N SER A 45 29.96 9.10 14.99
CA SER A 45 28.91 9.49 15.94
C SER A 45 28.01 10.59 15.40
N ASP A 46 28.55 11.51 14.60
CA ASP A 46 27.75 12.58 13.99
C ASP A 46 26.92 12.05 12.83
N ALA A 47 27.47 11.12 12.03
CA ALA A 47 26.73 10.47 10.95
C ALA A 47 25.52 9.66 11.49
N MET A 48 25.71 8.92 12.59
CA MET A 48 24.67 8.09 13.20
C MET A 48 23.57 8.88 13.91
N LYS A 49 23.83 10.13 14.31
CA LYS A 49 22.80 11.04 14.86
C LYS A 49 21.82 11.52 13.80
N VAL A 50 22.25 11.58 12.54
CA VAL A 50 21.49 12.16 11.43
C VAL A 50 20.85 11.07 10.55
N MET A 51 21.52 9.93 10.40
CA MET A 51 21.01 8.80 9.62
C MET A 51 20.76 7.61 10.52
N THR A 52 19.48 7.32 10.74
CA THR A 52 19.07 6.08 11.38
C THR A 52 19.39 4.90 10.47
N LYS A 53 19.57 3.71 11.08
CA LYS A 53 19.81 2.46 10.33
C LYS A 53 18.70 2.21 9.30
N SER A 54 17.44 2.43 9.68
CA SER A 54 16.28 2.26 8.80
C SER A 54 16.28 3.23 7.62
N TRP A 55 16.65 4.50 7.85
CA TRP A 55 16.79 5.49 6.78
C TRP A 55 17.86 5.06 5.77
N LEU A 56 19.03 4.64 6.27
CA LEU A 56 20.14 4.23 5.42
C LEU A 56 19.80 2.97 4.61
N ILE A 57 19.08 2.01 5.21
CA ILE A 57 18.55 0.84 4.51
C ILE A 57 17.64 1.27 3.36
N GLY A 58 16.60 2.08 3.64
CA GLY A 58 15.64 2.51 2.61
C GLY A 58 16.30 3.32 1.50
N PHE A 59 17.25 4.20 1.86
CA PHE A 59 18.03 4.96 0.90
C PHE A 59 18.90 4.06 0.01
N THR A 60 19.55 3.06 0.61
CA THR A 60 20.38 2.10 -0.13
C THR A 60 19.55 1.17 -1.01
N GLU A 61 18.32 0.83 -0.62
CA GLU A 61 17.41 0.07 -1.48
C GLU A 61 16.91 0.89 -2.68
N ALA A 62 16.80 2.21 -2.53
CA ALA A 62 16.35 3.11 -3.59
C ALA A 62 17.48 3.48 -4.57
N GLU A 63 18.64 3.87 -4.04
CA GLU A 63 19.74 4.48 -4.81
C GLU A 63 21.01 3.60 -4.86
N GLY A 64 21.09 2.56 -4.01
CA GLY A 64 22.22 1.64 -3.98
C GLY A 64 22.17 0.61 -5.09
N SER A 65 23.35 0.32 -5.63
CA SER A 65 23.56 -0.68 -6.67
C SER A 65 24.55 -1.72 -6.17
N PHE A 66 24.12 -2.98 -6.17
CA PHE A 66 24.94 -4.13 -5.78
C PHE A 66 25.26 -4.96 -7.00
N TYR A 67 26.54 -5.12 -7.33
CA TYR A 67 26.90 -5.77 -8.58
C TYR A 67 28.21 -6.52 -8.54
N ILE A 68 28.41 -7.35 -9.55
CA ILE A 68 29.62 -8.14 -9.74
C ILE A 68 30.41 -7.47 -10.87
N VAL A 69 31.68 -7.17 -10.61
CA VAL A 69 32.61 -6.57 -11.57
C VAL A 69 33.70 -7.55 -11.91
N LYS A 70 34.06 -7.61 -13.20
CA LYS A 70 35.23 -8.35 -13.67
C LYS A 70 36.50 -7.49 -13.48
N LYS A 71 37.40 -7.93 -12.62
CA LYS A 71 38.70 -7.30 -12.34
C LYS A 71 39.83 -8.17 -12.92
N GLY A 72 40.03 -8.09 -14.23
CA GLY A 72 41.00 -8.91 -14.97
C GLY A 72 40.39 -10.16 -15.63
N PRO A 73 41.19 -11.03 -16.28
CA PRO A 73 40.67 -12.08 -17.16
C PRO A 73 39.82 -13.15 -16.46
N ALA A 74 40.08 -13.46 -15.18
CA ALA A 74 39.43 -14.56 -14.45
C ALA A 74 38.90 -14.20 -13.05
N ARG A 75 38.95 -12.93 -12.63
CA ARG A 75 38.57 -12.53 -11.28
C ARG A 75 37.30 -11.69 -11.28
N LEU A 76 36.25 -12.24 -10.67
CA LEU A 76 34.99 -11.53 -10.40
C LEU A 76 35.02 -11.06 -8.94
N VAL A 77 34.58 -9.83 -8.70
CA VAL A 77 34.53 -9.22 -7.37
C VAL A 77 33.18 -8.54 -7.16
N HIS A 78 32.71 -8.55 -5.92
CA HIS A 78 31.55 -7.77 -5.51
C HIS A 78 31.89 -6.28 -5.51
N ALA A 79 30.92 -5.49 -5.93
CA ALA A 79 30.98 -4.05 -6.00
C ALA A 79 29.69 -3.46 -5.42
N PHE A 80 29.84 -2.31 -4.81
CA PHE A 80 28.74 -1.51 -4.29
C PHE A 80 28.94 -0.08 -4.75
N GLU A 81 27.87 0.54 -5.24
CA GLU A 81 27.88 1.92 -5.69
C GLU A 81 26.60 2.64 -5.26
N ILE A 82 26.75 3.86 -4.74
CA ILE A 82 25.68 4.84 -4.59
C ILE A 82 26.14 6.11 -5.29
N THR A 83 25.36 6.61 -6.25
CA THR A 83 25.62 7.88 -6.93
C THR A 83 24.60 8.92 -6.50
N GLN A 84 25.07 10.10 -6.08
CA GLN A 84 24.21 11.25 -5.79
C GLN A 84 24.72 12.48 -6.54
N LYS A 85 23.80 13.23 -7.15
CA LYS A 85 24.13 14.42 -7.95
C LYS A 85 24.14 15.70 -7.14
N LEU A 86 23.34 15.77 -6.08
CA LEU A 86 22.99 17.03 -5.44
C LEU A 86 23.52 17.19 -4.01
N ASP A 87 23.92 16.11 -3.32
CA ASP A 87 24.27 16.18 -1.90
C ASP A 87 25.53 15.36 -1.54
N CYS A 88 26.62 16.06 -1.24
CA CYS A 88 27.90 15.47 -0.81
C CYS A 88 27.88 14.99 0.64
N ILE A 89 27.09 15.62 1.50
CA ILE A 89 27.10 15.38 2.94
C ILE A 89 26.47 14.03 3.25
N VAL A 90 25.36 13.71 2.58
CA VAL A 90 24.71 12.40 2.64
C VAL A 90 25.71 11.30 2.31
N LEU A 91 26.44 11.43 1.20
CA LEU A 91 27.42 10.42 0.79
C LEU A 91 28.63 10.33 1.73
N LYS A 92 29.10 11.44 2.30
CA LYS A 92 30.15 11.43 3.33
C LYS A 92 29.70 10.72 4.60
N ALA A 93 28.47 10.97 5.03
CA ALA A 93 27.91 10.31 6.20
C ALA A 93 27.72 8.80 5.94
N ILE A 94 27.23 8.42 4.75
CA ILE A 94 27.07 7.01 4.36
C ILE A 94 28.43 6.32 4.32
N ALA A 95 29.43 7.01 3.76
CA ALA A 95 30.79 6.51 3.70
C ALA A 95 31.40 6.30 5.09
N LEU A 96 31.13 7.18 6.06
CA LEU A 96 31.57 6.99 7.44
C LEU A 96 30.88 5.80 8.12
N ILE A 97 29.56 5.63 7.94
CA ILE A 97 28.80 4.52 8.55
C ILE A 97 29.22 3.17 7.98
N LEU A 98 29.41 3.09 6.66
CA LEU A 98 29.73 1.85 5.96
C LEU A 98 31.24 1.60 5.79
N GLY A 99 32.10 2.50 6.28
CA GLY A 99 33.56 2.41 6.14
C GLY A 99 34.05 2.48 4.68
N LEU A 100 33.48 3.38 3.88
CA LEU A 100 33.73 3.54 2.45
C LEU A 100 34.51 4.82 2.14
N LYS A 101 35.05 4.90 0.92
CA LYS A 101 35.69 6.12 0.41
C LYS A 101 34.74 6.83 -0.55
N VAL A 102 34.56 8.13 -0.35
CA VAL A 102 33.83 9.00 -1.27
C VAL A 102 34.73 9.32 -2.47
N THR A 103 34.21 9.15 -3.67
CA THR A 103 34.88 9.52 -4.92
C THR A 103 34.08 10.63 -5.60
N GLN A 104 34.72 11.77 -5.85
CA GLN A 104 34.12 12.88 -6.56
C GLN A 104 34.48 12.80 -8.05
N LYS A 105 33.46 12.74 -8.91
CA LYS A 105 33.61 12.87 -10.38
C LYS A 105 33.08 14.24 -10.82
N LYS A 106 33.47 14.70 -12.02
CA LYS A 106 33.17 16.07 -12.51
C LYS A 106 31.68 16.48 -12.47
N THR A 107 30.75 15.53 -12.52
CA THR A 107 29.30 15.78 -12.63
C THR A 107 28.47 15.16 -11.51
N TYR A 108 29.06 14.35 -10.64
CA TYR A 108 28.35 13.67 -9.56
C TYR A 108 29.34 13.12 -8.51
N ILE A 109 28.83 12.87 -7.32
CA ILE A 109 29.57 12.28 -6.22
C ILE A 109 29.10 10.84 -6.07
N THR A 110 30.03 9.92 -5.88
CA THR A 110 29.72 8.50 -5.73
C THR A 110 30.47 7.90 -4.55
N VAL A 111 29.82 6.99 -3.86
CA VAL A 111 30.49 6.08 -2.92
C VAL A 111 30.55 4.75 -3.64
N VAL A 112 31.77 4.36 -4.03
CA VAL A 112 32.01 3.11 -4.74
C VAL A 112 33.09 2.31 -4.02
N THR A 113 32.84 1.01 -3.84
CA THR A 113 33.86 0.10 -3.32
C THR A 113 33.83 -1.23 -4.07
N THR A 114 35.02 -1.78 -4.26
CA THR A 114 35.24 -3.18 -4.66
C THR A 114 36.20 -3.86 -3.68
N ASN A 115 36.46 -3.26 -2.52
CA ASN A 115 37.34 -3.82 -1.50
C ASN A 115 36.56 -4.88 -0.72
N SER A 116 37.12 -6.09 -0.61
CA SER A 116 36.49 -7.21 0.11
C SER A 116 36.17 -6.88 1.57
N GLU A 117 37.00 -6.10 2.25
CA GLU A 117 36.78 -5.73 3.66
C GLU A 117 35.60 -4.75 3.81
N SER A 118 35.56 -3.69 3.01
CA SER A 118 34.42 -2.78 2.95
C SER A 118 33.12 -3.48 2.56
N ILE A 119 33.21 -4.46 1.65
CA ILE A 119 32.07 -5.26 1.22
C ILE A 119 31.59 -6.18 2.35
N GLN A 120 32.49 -6.74 3.16
CA GLN A 120 32.13 -7.50 4.35
C GLN A 120 31.40 -6.60 5.36
N ASN A 121 31.89 -5.38 5.62
CA ASN A 121 31.23 -4.43 6.52
C ASN A 121 29.82 -4.08 6.03
N ILE A 122 29.63 -3.87 4.72
CA ILE A 122 28.32 -3.66 4.10
C ILE A 122 27.43 -4.89 4.31
N ALA A 123 27.96 -6.09 4.05
CA ALA A 123 27.23 -7.33 4.24
C ALA A 123 26.77 -7.46 5.70
N ASP A 124 27.66 -7.33 6.66
CA ASP A 124 27.35 -7.43 8.10
C ASP A 124 26.32 -6.38 8.53
N TYR A 125 26.41 -5.16 7.99
CA TYR A 125 25.46 -4.09 8.28
C TYR A 125 24.03 -4.42 7.79
N TYR A 126 23.91 -5.00 6.60
CA TYR A 126 22.63 -5.19 5.90
C TYR A 126 22.07 -6.62 5.89
N PHE A 127 22.85 -7.63 6.26
CA PHE A 127 22.57 -9.05 6.00
C PHE A 127 21.15 -9.49 6.39
N GLN A 128 20.70 -9.05 7.55
CA GLN A 128 19.40 -9.45 8.11
C GLN A 128 18.28 -8.44 7.85
N THR A 129 18.57 -7.30 7.23
CA THR A 129 17.68 -6.13 7.22
C THR A 129 17.22 -5.70 5.83
N MET A 130 18.07 -5.82 4.79
CA MET A 130 17.69 -5.45 3.43
C MET A 130 16.92 -6.57 2.71
N LYS A 131 15.83 -6.19 2.03
CA LYS A 131 14.92 -7.12 1.34
C LYS A 131 14.97 -6.97 -0.18
N ALA A 132 15.58 -5.91 -0.71
CA ALA A 132 15.74 -5.70 -2.15
C ALA A 132 16.31 -6.95 -2.86
N LEU A 133 15.68 -7.41 -3.94
CA LEU A 133 16.11 -8.61 -4.66
C LEU A 133 17.55 -8.50 -5.18
N GLU A 134 17.96 -7.31 -5.62
CA GLU A 134 19.33 -7.06 -6.07
C GLU A 134 20.34 -7.35 -4.95
N TYR A 135 20.05 -6.87 -3.74
CA TYR A 135 20.82 -7.20 -2.56
C TYR A 135 20.75 -8.69 -2.23
N ARG A 136 19.58 -9.34 -2.32
CA ARG A 136 19.45 -10.79 -2.04
C ARG A 136 20.20 -11.67 -3.03
N ILE A 137 20.22 -11.31 -4.31
CA ILE A 137 21.00 -11.99 -5.36
C ILE A 137 22.49 -11.82 -5.05
N TRP A 138 22.90 -10.60 -4.73
CA TRP A 138 24.27 -10.27 -4.36
C TRP A 138 24.74 -10.98 -3.08
N ALA A 139 23.94 -10.94 -2.00
CA ALA A 139 24.23 -11.57 -0.72
C ALA A 139 24.28 -13.10 -0.84
N ARG A 140 23.37 -13.71 -1.61
CA ARG A 140 23.44 -15.15 -1.93
C ARG A 140 24.71 -15.49 -2.71
N SER A 141 25.14 -14.64 -3.63
CA SER A 141 26.41 -14.82 -4.35
C SER A 141 27.62 -14.64 -3.42
N PHE A 142 27.51 -13.79 -2.40
CA PHE A 142 28.54 -13.56 -1.41
C PHE A 142 28.71 -14.78 -0.49
N GLU A 143 27.61 -15.37 -0.04
CA GLU A 143 27.62 -16.59 0.78
C GLU A 143 27.96 -17.86 0.00
N LYS A 144 27.36 -18.05 -1.19
CA LYS A 144 27.63 -19.21 -2.06
C LYS A 144 28.80 -18.90 -2.99
N LYS A 145 30.02 -19.17 -2.51
CA LYS A 145 31.31 -18.92 -3.19
C LYS A 145 31.52 -19.46 -4.63
N LYS A 146 30.52 -19.97 -5.37
CA LYS A 146 30.79 -20.79 -6.59
C LYS A 146 29.89 -20.60 -7.83
N ASP A 147 28.93 -19.67 -7.87
CA ASP A 147 28.14 -19.44 -9.10
C ASP A 147 27.99 -17.97 -9.48
N PHE A 148 29.13 -17.29 -9.68
CA PHE A 148 29.13 -15.92 -10.16
C PHE A 148 28.57 -15.78 -11.59
N ALA A 149 28.62 -16.83 -12.41
CA ALA A 149 28.17 -16.80 -13.79
C ALA A 149 26.64 -16.67 -13.90
N SER A 150 25.88 -17.53 -13.19
CA SER A 150 24.42 -17.43 -13.18
C SER A 150 23.94 -16.14 -12.50
N MET A 151 24.65 -15.68 -11.46
CA MET A 151 24.32 -14.44 -10.76
C MET A 151 24.59 -13.21 -11.64
N THR A 152 25.66 -13.22 -12.45
CA THR A 152 25.94 -12.17 -13.44
C THR A 152 24.84 -12.15 -14.50
N LYS A 153 24.40 -13.31 -15.00
CA LYS A 153 23.28 -13.40 -15.95
C LYS A 153 21.97 -12.87 -15.37
N ALA A 154 21.67 -13.18 -14.10
CA ALA A 154 20.49 -12.66 -13.40
C ALA A 154 20.58 -11.14 -13.19
N GLN A 155 21.76 -10.63 -12.87
CA GLN A 155 22.03 -9.19 -12.74
C GLN A 155 21.89 -8.46 -14.08
N ASP A 156 22.44 -8.98 -15.17
CA ASP A 156 22.34 -8.34 -16.49
C ASP A 156 20.90 -8.33 -16.99
N LEU A 157 20.14 -9.39 -16.72
CA LEU A 157 18.69 -9.40 -16.94
C LEU A 157 18.00 -8.29 -16.14
N MET A 158 18.32 -8.12 -14.86
CA MET A 158 17.77 -7.05 -14.02
C MET A 158 18.14 -5.64 -14.54
N ARG A 159 19.37 -5.46 -15.03
CA ARG A 159 19.82 -4.19 -15.62
C ARG A 159 19.10 -3.88 -16.93
N ASN A 160 18.91 -4.88 -17.77
CA ASN A 160 18.12 -4.75 -19.00
C ASN A 160 16.65 -4.44 -18.70
N ILE A 161 16.08 -5.05 -17.66
CA ILE A 161 14.74 -4.74 -17.17
C ILE A 161 14.66 -3.29 -16.65
N ARG A 162 15.69 -2.81 -15.94
CA ARG A 162 15.78 -1.41 -15.46
C ARG A 162 16.01 -0.39 -16.60
N SER A 163 16.71 -0.77 -17.66
CA SER A 163 17.02 0.11 -18.79
C SER A 163 15.85 0.32 -19.74
N ILE A 164 14.78 -0.49 -19.62
CA ILE A 164 13.47 -0.23 -20.22
C ILE A 164 12.87 1.00 -19.52
N ARG A 165 13.35 2.17 -19.93
CA ARG A 165 12.84 3.47 -19.53
C ARG A 165 11.47 3.66 -20.16
N LEU A 166 10.47 3.38 -19.35
CA LEU A 166 9.13 3.95 -19.43
C LEU A 166 9.20 5.45 -19.74
N ASP A 167 8.37 5.86 -20.70
CA ASP A 167 8.25 7.21 -21.23
C ASP A 167 8.14 8.31 -20.16
N LYS A 168 8.71 9.47 -20.49
CA LYS A 168 8.97 10.60 -19.56
C LYS A 168 7.77 11.53 -19.34
N ASN A 169 6.65 11.31 -20.00
CA ASN A 169 5.52 12.24 -19.95
C ASN A 169 4.40 11.66 -19.07
N LEU A 170 4.28 12.22 -17.86
CA LEU A 170 3.31 11.87 -16.81
C LEU A 170 3.30 10.41 -16.37
N LYS A 171 4.08 10.12 -15.32
CA LYS A 171 3.79 8.99 -14.44
C LYS A 171 3.10 9.49 -13.17
N MET A 172 1.77 9.41 -13.14
CA MET A 172 1.08 9.29 -11.87
C MET A 172 1.43 7.92 -11.29
N LYS A 173 2.48 7.87 -10.46
CA LYS A 173 2.78 6.69 -9.65
C LYS A 173 1.83 6.75 -8.46
N PHE A 174 0.61 6.24 -8.65
CA PHE A 174 -0.37 6.12 -7.58
C PHE A 174 0.17 5.10 -6.57
N ILE A 175 0.72 5.59 -5.46
CA ILE A 175 0.92 4.79 -4.28
C ILE A 175 -0.35 4.99 -3.47
N LEU A 176 -1.28 4.03 -3.53
CA LEU A 176 -2.57 4.10 -2.84
C LEU A 176 -2.42 4.46 -1.35
N LEU A 177 -1.35 3.99 -0.72
CA LEU A 177 -1.07 4.22 0.71
C LEU A 177 -0.26 5.49 1.01
N CYS A 178 0.37 6.14 0.01
CA CYS A 178 1.18 7.35 0.19
C CYS A 178 2.15 7.33 1.39
N TYR A 179 2.84 6.20 1.65
CA TYR A 179 3.74 6.09 2.80
C TYR A 179 4.93 7.07 2.73
N PRO A 180 5.15 7.89 3.77
CA PRO A 180 6.42 8.58 3.96
C PRO A 180 7.53 7.58 4.33
N PRO A 181 8.81 7.87 4.01
CA PRO A 181 9.32 9.08 3.37
C PRO A 181 9.14 9.09 1.83
N LEU A 182 8.70 7.99 1.22
CA LEU A 182 8.61 7.86 -0.24
C LEU A 182 7.63 8.85 -0.86
N SER A 183 6.53 9.17 -0.17
CA SER A 183 5.58 10.21 -0.58
C SER A 183 6.03 11.64 -0.25
N GLY A 184 7.17 11.84 0.42
CA GLY A 184 7.71 13.16 0.75
C GLY A 184 8.34 13.87 -0.46
N LEU A 185 8.64 15.16 -0.30
CA LEU A 185 9.26 15.99 -1.35
C LEU A 185 10.60 15.42 -1.87
N GLN A 186 11.36 14.76 -0.99
CA GLN A 186 12.69 14.21 -1.33
C GLN A 186 12.60 13.08 -2.37
N SER A 187 11.53 12.30 -2.36
CA SER A 187 11.33 11.17 -3.28
C SER A 187 10.31 11.47 -4.39
N HIS A 188 9.30 12.29 -4.10
CA HIS A 188 8.28 12.74 -5.05
C HIS A 188 8.11 14.26 -4.99
N SER A 189 8.97 14.96 -5.73
CA SER A 189 9.02 16.44 -5.77
C SER A 189 7.91 17.10 -6.60
N GLY A 190 7.20 16.35 -7.44
CA GLY A 190 6.10 16.86 -8.27
C GLY A 190 4.76 16.94 -7.51
N GLY A 191 3.85 17.76 -8.03
CA GLY A 191 2.51 17.96 -7.45
C GLY A 191 1.54 16.78 -7.58
N SER A 192 1.97 15.64 -8.14
CA SER A 192 1.10 14.47 -8.35
C SER A 192 0.63 13.85 -7.03
N VAL A 193 1.49 13.86 -6.00
CA VAL A 193 1.12 13.35 -4.67
C VAL A 193 0.14 14.32 -3.99
N ASP A 194 0.32 15.63 -4.19
CA ASP A 194 -0.58 16.64 -3.64
C ASP A 194 -1.98 16.52 -4.26
N LEU A 195 -2.08 16.32 -5.58
CA LEU A 195 -3.36 16.06 -6.25
C LEU A 195 -4.02 14.76 -5.79
N ALA A 196 -3.24 13.70 -5.57
CA ALA A 196 -3.75 12.45 -5.01
C ALA A 196 -4.30 12.66 -3.59
N ILE A 197 -3.57 13.40 -2.74
CA ILE A 197 -4.03 13.77 -1.40
C ILE A 197 -5.33 14.59 -1.48
N PHE A 198 -5.43 15.59 -2.35
CA PHE A 198 -6.67 16.36 -2.53
C PHE A 198 -7.84 15.50 -3.01
N SER A 199 -7.60 14.55 -3.92
CA SER A 199 -8.64 13.64 -4.39
C SER A 199 -9.21 12.79 -3.24
N LEU A 200 -8.34 12.29 -2.35
CA LEU A 200 -8.74 11.53 -1.16
C LEU A 200 -9.50 12.40 -0.15
N HIS A 201 -9.12 13.67 0.02
CA HIS A 201 -9.89 14.60 0.86
C HIS A 201 -11.31 14.80 0.33
N LEU A 202 -11.46 15.06 -0.97
CA LEU A 202 -12.77 15.26 -1.59
C LEU A 202 -13.64 14.00 -1.46
N ALA A 203 -13.05 12.83 -1.71
CA ALA A 203 -13.73 11.56 -1.57
C ALA A 203 -14.13 11.28 -0.10
N GLY A 204 -13.27 11.60 0.86
CA GLY A 204 -13.55 11.51 2.30
C GLY A 204 -14.67 12.45 2.76
N ILE A 205 -14.68 13.70 2.29
CA ILE A 205 -15.76 14.66 2.57
C ILE A 205 -17.09 14.16 2.00
N SER A 206 -17.10 13.65 0.77
CA SER A 206 -18.29 13.07 0.14
C SER A 206 -18.86 11.91 0.96
N SER A 207 -18.02 10.95 1.34
CA SER A 207 -18.42 9.80 2.16
C SER A 207 -18.92 10.21 3.55
N MET A 208 -18.29 11.20 4.19
CA MET A 208 -18.75 11.74 5.48
C MET A 208 -20.15 12.37 5.38
N LEU A 209 -20.37 13.21 4.37
CA LEU A 209 -21.68 13.85 4.16
C LEU A 209 -22.75 12.80 3.83
N GLY A 210 -22.41 11.79 3.02
CA GLY A 210 -23.29 10.65 2.73
C GLY A 210 -23.64 9.87 4.01
N ALA A 211 -22.65 9.56 4.85
CA ALA A 211 -22.87 8.87 6.13
C ALA A 211 -23.76 9.68 7.08
N MET A 212 -23.53 10.99 7.21
CA MET A 212 -24.39 11.88 7.99
C MET A 212 -25.83 11.84 7.48
N ASN A 213 -26.03 11.93 6.17
CA ASN A 213 -27.35 11.83 5.54
C ASN A 213 -28.03 10.49 5.80
N PHE A 214 -27.32 9.36 5.63
CA PHE A 214 -27.87 8.03 5.92
C PHE A 214 -28.26 7.88 7.38
N ILE A 215 -27.44 8.35 8.31
CA ILE A 215 -27.71 8.27 9.75
C ILE A 215 -28.93 9.12 10.11
N THR A 216 -28.99 10.38 9.66
CA THR A 216 -30.15 11.24 9.94
C THR A 216 -31.42 10.68 9.32
N THR A 217 -31.34 10.11 8.12
CA THR A 217 -32.49 9.49 7.44
C THR A 217 -32.94 8.24 8.18
N VAL A 218 -32.02 7.34 8.56
CA VAL A 218 -32.36 6.10 9.28
C VAL A 218 -32.91 6.39 10.68
N LEU A 219 -32.39 7.38 11.39
CA LEU A 219 -32.86 7.71 12.75
C LEU A 219 -34.17 8.51 12.75
N ASN A 220 -34.30 9.50 11.87
CA ASN A 220 -35.42 10.45 11.93
C ASN A 220 -36.56 10.13 10.97
N MET A 221 -36.31 9.35 9.91
CA MET A 221 -37.32 9.00 8.90
C MET A 221 -37.72 7.52 8.95
N ARG A 222 -37.39 6.82 10.06
CA ARG A 222 -37.70 5.40 10.30
C ARG A 222 -38.30 5.21 11.69
N ASN A 223 -39.16 4.22 11.87
CA ASN A 223 -39.46 3.69 13.21
C ASN A 223 -38.26 2.82 13.67
N ASN A 224 -37.59 3.29 14.72
CA ASN A 224 -36.55 2.67 15.58
C ASN A 224 -35.63 1.59 14.97
N ASP A 225 -34.34 1.93 14.80
CA ASP A 225 -33.16 1.23 15.34
C ASP A 225 -31.83 1.94 14.93
N THR A 226 -30.75 1.71 15.70
CA THR A 226 -29.57 2.60 15.91
C THR A 226 -28.27 2.28 15.12
N THR A 227 -27.31 3.24 15.18
CA THR A 227 -25.81 3.22 15.00
C THR A 227 -25.21 3.53 13.60
N SER A 228 -23.97 4.02 13.37
CA SER A 228 -22.90 4.75 14.12
C SER A 228 -21.93 5.39 13.07
N THR A 229 -21.24 6.50 13.41
CA THR A 229 -20.32 7.28 12.54
C THR A 229 -18.82 6.95 12.76
N SER A 230 -18.03 6.85 11.69
CA SER A 230 -16.56 6.93 11.76
C SER A 230 -15.94 7.43 10.43
N SER A 231 -15.67 8.74 10.32
CA SER A 231 -15.06 9.30 9.08
C SER A 231 -14.02 10.41 9.29
N ILE A 232 -13.60 10.72 10.53
CA ILE A 232 -12.78 11.92 10.80
C ILE A 232 -11.26 11.65 10.76
N LEU A 233 -10.80 10.42 10.97
CA LEU A 233 -9.39 10.15 11.27
C LEU A 233 -8.46 10.05 10.04
N LEU A 234 -8.96 9.62 8.87
CA LEU A 234 -8.14 9.57 7.64
C LEU A 234 -7.68 10.97 7.21
N ALA A 235 -8.60 11.95 7.25
CA ALA A 235 -8.33 13.32 6.83
C ALA A 235 -7.14 13.93 7.58
N GLY A 236 -6.99 13.63 8.88
CA GLY A 236 -5.85 14.09 9.68
C GLY A 236 -4.50 13.54 9.20
N ALA A 237 -4.42 12.24 8.91
CA ALA A 237 -3.18 11.58 8.48
C ALA A 237 -2.66 12.14 7.14
N ILE A 238 -3.55 12.30 6.16
CA ILE A 238 -3.19 12.83 4.83
C ILE A 238 -2.99 14.36 4.84
N THR A 239 -3.65 15.10 5.74
CA THR A 239 -3.40 16.54 5.93
C THR A 239 -2.01 16.78 6.52
N MET A 240 -1.61 16.01 7.55
CA MET A 240 -0.25 16.11 8.11
C MET A 240 0.82 15.79 7.05
N LEU A 241 0.56 14.85 6.15
CA LEU A 241 1.46 14.56 5.03
C LEU A 241 1.51 15.71 4.04
N LEU A 242 0.38 16.36 3.76
CA LEU A 242 0.32 17.55 2.90
C LEU A 242 1.08 18.73 3.52
N THR A 243 1.05 18.89 4.84
CA THR A 243 1.82 19.93 5.53
C THR A 243 3.30 19.65 5.57
N ASP A 244 3.71 18.40 5.74
CA ASP A 244 5.13 18.01 5.64
C ASP A 244 5.67 18.26 4.22
N ARG A 245 4.81 18.11 3.20
CA ARG A 245 5.16 18.39 1.81
C ARG A 245 5.17 19.87 1.44
N ASN A 246 4.30 20.71 1.99
CA ASN A 246 4.08 22.07 1.44
C ASN A 246 4.31 23.21 2.43
N PHE A 247 4.34 22.92 3.73
CA PHE A 247 4.39 23.92 4.80
C PHE A 247 5.60 23.73 5.74
N ASN A 248 6.58 22.90 5.35
CA ASN A 248 7.80 22.61 6.11
C ASN A 248 7.53 22.12 7.55
N THR A 249 6.43 21.39 7.77
CA THR A 249 6.24 20.63 9.00
C THR A 249 7.05 19.33 8.96
N SER A 250 7.19 18.66 10.10
CA SER A 250 7.99 17.44 10.22
C SER A 250 7.30 16.37 11.07
N PHE A 251 6.03 16.08 10.78
CA PHE A 251 5.26 15.04 11.48
C PHE A 251 5.79 13.63 11.19
N TYR A 252 6.19 13.37 9.94
CA TYR A 252 6.64 12.06 9.47
C TYR A 252 8.09 12.06 8.97
N ASP A 253 8.75 13.22 8.91
CA ASP A 253 10.16 13.34 8.52
C ASP A 253 11.09 13.08 9.73
N PRO A 254 11.85 11.97 9.75
CA PRO A 254 12.82 11.69 10.82
C PRO A 254 13.87 12.79 11.01
N ALA A 255 14.22 13.52 9.94
CA ALA A 255 15.21 14.59 10.03
C ALA A 255 14.72 15.78 10.87
N GLY A 256 13.40 15.97 10.97
CA GLY A 256 12.76 16.96 11.84
C GLY A 256 12.15 16.36 13.11
N GLY A 257 12.53 15.13 13.48
CA GLY A 257 12.04 14.43 14.67
C GLY A 257 10.69 13.71 14.52
N GLY A 258 10.14 13.65 13.30
CA GLY A 258 8.91 12.92 12.98
C GLY A 258 9.11 11.41 12.83
N ASP A 259 8.01 10.66 12.80
CA ASP A 259 8.04 9.19 12.69
C ASP A 259 7.19 8.69 11.50
N PRO A 260 7.80 8.09 10.46
CA PRO A 260 7.06 7.47 9.37
C PRO A 260 6.12 6.33 9.81
N ILE A 261 6.38 5.67 10.95
CA ILE A 261 5.52 4.60 11.48
C ILE A 261 4.22 5.18 12.05
N LEU A 262 4.25 6.43 12.55
CA LEU A 262 3.04 7.13 12.97
C LEU A 262 2.02 7.26 11.84
N TYR A 263 2.49 7.55 10.61
CA TYR A 263 1.60 7.57 9.44
C TYR A 263 0.94 6.20 9.22
N GLN A 264 1.69 5.10 9.35
CA GLN A 264 1.13 3.75 9.18
C GLN A 264 0.07 3.44 10.24
N HIS A 265 0.31 3.83 11.50
CA HIS A 265 -0.68 3.67 12.56
C HIS A 265 -1.97 4.45 12.26
N LEU A 266 -1.86 5.72 11.90
CA LEU A 266 -3.02 6.57 11.59
C LEU A 266 -3.76 6.10 10.33
N PHE A 267 -3.02 5.72 9.29
CA PHE A 267 -3.59 5.20 8.05
C PHE A 267 -4.34 3.91 8.31
N TRP A 268 -3.75 2.91 8.95
CA TRP A 268 -4.39 1.62 9.15
C TRP A 268 -5.49 1.64 10.21
N PHE A 269 -5.41 2.56 11.18
CA PHE A 269 -6.53 2.81 12.09
C PHE A 269 -7.82 3.13 11.33
N PHE A 270 -7.71 3.83 10.20
CA PHE A 270 -8.84 4.05 9.28
C PHE A 270 -8.99 2.92 8.26
N GLY A 271 -7.90 2.49 7.62
CA GLY A 271 -7.95 1.59 6.46
C GLY A 271 -8.51 0.21 6.78
N HIS A 272 -8.37 -0.28 8.02
CA HIS A 272 -9.01 -1.55 8.39
C HIS A 272 -10.55 -1.41 8.56
N PRO A 273 -11.08 -0.42 9.31
CA PRO A 273 -12.51 -0.10 9.25
C PRO A 273 -13.05 0.20 7.84
N GLU A 274 -12.25 0.80 6.96
CA GLU A 274 -12.67 1.09 5.58
C GLU A 274 -13.03 -0.19 4.83
N VAL A 275 -12.20 -1.24 4.91
CA VAL A 275 -12.51 -2.51 4.23
C VAL A 275 -13.75 -3.19 4.82
N ASP A 276 -14.05 -2.96 6.11
CA ASP A 276 -15.29 -3.41 6.72
C ASP A 276 -16.49 -2.64 6.14
N ILE A 277 -16.43 -1.31 6.08
CA ILE A 277 -17.49 -0.48 5.49
C ILE A 277 -17.80 -0.91 4.05
N LEU A 278 -16.81 -1.34 3.29
CA LEU A 278 -17.00 -1.82 1.91
C LEU A 278 -17.77 -3.14 1.83
N ILE A 279 -17.54 -4.08 2.76
CA ILE A 279 -18.15 -5.42 2.69
C ILE A 279 -19.49 -5.50 3.43
N LEU A 280 -19.72 -4.63 4.42
CA LEU A 280 -20.93 -4.61 5.26
C LEU A 280 -22.24 -4.47 4.45
N PRO A 281 -22.38 -3.52 3.49
CA PRO A 281 -23.53 -3.47 2.59
C PRO A 281 -23.66 -4.77 1.78
N GLY A 282 -22.54 -5.33 1.32
CA GLY A 282 -22.49 -6.61 0.62
C GLY A 282 -23.19 -7.73 1.39
N PHE A 283 -22.89 -7.88 2.68
CA PHE A 283 -23.57 -8.85 3.55
C PHE A 283 -25.09 -8.62 3.64
N GLY A 284 -25.52 -7.35 3.70
CA GLY A 284 -26.94 -7.00 3.66
C GLY A 284 -27.61 -7.44 2.36
N MET A 285 -26.99 -7.12 1.22
CA MET A 285 -27.50 -7.48 -0.12
C MET A 285 -27.62 -9.00 -0.28
N ILE A 286 -26.58 -9.75 0.10
CA ILE A 286 -26.57 -11.22 0.05
C ILE A 286 -27.66 -11.81 0.95
N SER A 287 -27.85 -11.27 2.16
CA SER A 287 -28.90 -11.73 3.08
C SER A 287 -30.31 -11.61 2.48
N HIS A 288 -30.59 -10.51 1.80
CA HIS A 288 -31.88 -10.30 1.11
C HIS A 288 -32.06 -11.28 -0.07
N ILE A 289 -31.03 -11.45 -0.89
CA ILE A 289 -31.07 -12.32 -2.08
C ILE A 289 -31.23 -13.79 -1.68
N VAL A 290 -30.43 -14.25 -0.71
CA VAL A 290 -30.49 -15.63 -0.18
C VAL A 290 -31.89 -15.91 0.38
N SER A 291 -32.46 -14.99 1.15
CA SER A 291 -33.82 -15.14 1.69
C SER A 291 -34.89 -15.17 0.61
N ALA A 292 -34.81 -14.26 -0.37
CA ALA A 292 -35.82 -14.13 -1.43
C ALA A 292 -35.89 -15.36 -2.33
N PHE A 293 -34.74 -15.91 -2.74
CA PHE A 293 -34.69 -17.04 -3.67
C PHE A 293 -34.62 -18.41 -2.98
N SER A 294 -34.49 -18.48 -1.65
CA SER A 294 -34.72 -19.72 -0.88
C SER A 294 -36.16 -19.88 -0.41
N GLY A 295 -36.95 -18.80 -0.45
CA GLY A 295 -38.31 -18.75 0.08
C GLY A 295 -38.39 -18.81 1.61
N LYS A 296 -37.28 -18.51 2.31
CA LYS A 296 -37.18 -18.59 3.77
C LYS A 296 -36.61 -17.31 4.37
N PRO A 297 -37.03 -16.90 5.57
CA PRO A 297 -36.39 -15.81 6.29
C PRO A 297 -34.93 -16.19 6.65
N VAL A 298 -34.07 -15.17 6.76
CA VAL A 298 -32.67 -15.37 7.17
C VAL A 298 -32.60 -15.98 8.56
N PHE A 299 -31.92 -17.13 8.67
CA PHE A 299 -31.70 -17.81 9.94
C PHE A 299 -30.87 -16.94 10.90
N ALA A 300 -31.23 -16.89 12.18
CA ALA A 300 -30.49 -16.12 13.19
C ALA A 300 -30.25 -14.62 12.80
N ARG A 301 -31.24 -13.97 12.18
CA ARG A 301 -31.17 -12.55 11.78
C ARG A 301 -30.61 -11.62 12.87
N ASN A 302 -31.09 -11.75 14.11
CA ASN A 302 -30.62 -10.94 15.23
C ASN A 302 -29.13 -11.20 15.53
N GLY A 303 -28.71 -12.47 15.48
CA GLY A 303 -27.32 -12.87 15.65
C GLY A 303 -26.40 -12.26 14.60
N ILE A 304 -26.83 -12.20 13.33
CA ILE A 304 -26.07 -11.51 12.27
C ILE A 304 -25.90 -10.02 12.59
N CYS A 305 -26.96 -9.34 13.04
CA CYS A 305 -26.93 -7.91 13.34
C CYS A 305 -26.02 -7.55 14.53
N TYR A 306 -26.02 -8.34 15.61
CA TYR A 306 -25.19 -8.06 16.80
C TYR A 306 -23.69 -8.26 16.54
N VAL A 307 -23.36 -9.11 15.58
CA VAL A 307 -21.99 -9.48 15.24
C VAL A 307 -21.28 -8.36 14.43
N GLN A 308 -22.00 -7.30 14.05
CA GLN A 308 -21.46 -6.18 13.25
C GLN A 308 -20.61 -5.16 14.06
N TYR A 309 -20.60 -5.22 15.39
CA TYR A 309 -20.04 -4.16 16.26
C TYR A 309 -18.59 -4.36 16.73
N LEU A 310 -17.85 -5.33 16.18
CA LEU A 310 -16.52 -5.67 16.67
C LEU A 310 -15.41 -5.12 15.76
N THR A 311 -14.88 -3.92 16.03
CA THR A 311 -13.52 -3.54 15.57
C THR A 311 -12.90 -2.47 16.47
N PRO A 312 -11.63 -2.68 16.90
CA PRO A 312 -10.52 -2.20 16.07
C PRO A 312 -9.28 -3.11 16.09
N TRP A 313 -9.04 -3.84 15.00
CA TRP A 313 -7.88 -4.72 14.84
C TRP A 313 -6.94 -4.24 13.74
N PHE A 314 -6.55 -2.96 13.75
CA PHE A 314 -5.80 -2.32 12.65
C PHE A 314 -4.32 -2.73 12.54
N ARG A 315 -3.71 -3.21 13.62
CA ARG A 315 -2.25 -3.42 13.68
C ARG A 315 -1.76 -4.67 12.95
N HIS A 316 -2.63 -5.52 12.41
CA HIS A 316 -2.20 -6.68 11.63
C HIS A 316 -1.55 -6.33 10.30
N HIS A 317 -1.83 -5.14 9.75
CA HIS A 317 -1.11 -4.63 8.58
C HIS A 317 0.33 -4.17 8.89
N MET A 318 0.72 -4.18 10.17
CA MET A 318 1.98 -3.62 10.66
C MET A 318 2.85 -4.68 11.37
N TYR A 319 2.58 -5.98 11.22
CA TYR A 319 3.37 -7.01 11.93
C TYR A 319 4.86 -7.02 11.56
N ALA A 320 5.22 -6.46 10.40
CA ALA A 320 6.59 -6.36 9.93
C ALA A 320 7.32 -5.08 10.39
N VAL A 321 6.68 -4.13 11.08
CA VAL A 321 7.30 -2.84 11.46
C VAL A 321 8.15 -2.89 12.74
N GLY A 322 8.25 -4.07 13.37
CA GLY A 322 9.05 -4.25 14.59
C GLY A 322 8.27 -4.05 15.90
N LEU A 323 6.96 -4.31 15.90
CA LEU A 323 6.16 -4.34 17.13
C LEU A 323 6.69 -5.38 18.13
N ASP A 324 6.52 -5.12 19.42
CA ASP A 324 6.88 -6.06 20.49
C ASP A 324 6.12 -7.38 20.36
N VAL A 325 6.68 -8.45 20.95
CA VAL A 325 6.15 -9.82 20.81
C VAL A 325 4.72 -9.91 21.36
N ASP A 326 4.46 -9.27 22.50
CA ASP A 326 3.16 -9.32 23.18
C ASP A 326 2.07 -8.60 22.38
N THR A 327 2.39 -7.43 21.81
CA THR A 327 1.51 -6.70 20.90
C THR A 327 1.20 -7.54 19.66
N ARG A 328 2.19 -8.19 19.04
CA ARG A 328 1.93 -9.06 17.87
C ARG A 328 1.06 -10.25 18.24
N ALA A 329 1.30 -10.88 19.39
CA ALA A 329 0.49 -12.00 19.87
C ALA A 329 -0.96 -11.57 20.15
N TYR A 330 -1.16 -10.42 20.81
CA TYR A 330 -2.48 -9.85 21.07
C TYR A 330 -3.25 -9.59 19.78
N PHE A 331 -2.67 -8.87 18.81
CA PHE A 331 -3.34 -8.57 17.55
C PHE A 331 -3.57 -9.81 16.69
N THR A 332 -2.70 -10.82 16.79
CA THR A 332 -2.88 -12.11 16.12
C THR A 332 -4.12 -12.81 16.66
N ALA A 333 -4.19 -12.99 17.98
CA ALA A 333 -5.33 -13.63 18.64
C ALA A 333 -6.63 -12.87 18.36
N ALA A 334 -6.56 -11.55 18.41
CA ALA A 334 -7.71 -10.71 18.17
C ALA A 334 -8.22 -10.74 16.73
N THR A 335 -7.32 -10.76 15.74
CA THR A 335 -7.69 -10.91 14.33
C THR A 335 -8.32 -12.28 14.07
N MET A 336 -7.83 -13.33 14.74
CA MET A 336 -8.44 -14.67 14.68
C MET A 336 -9.87 -14.69 15.25
N ILE A 337 -10.16 -13.89 16.27
CA ILE A 337 -11.52 -13.80 16.84
C ILE A 337 -12.53 -13.25 15.81
N ILE A 338 -12.11 -12.37 14.88
CA ILE A 338 -12.98 -11.83 13.81
C ILE A 338 -13.54 -12.95 12.90
N ALA A 339 -12.82 -14.05 12.76
CA ALA A 339 -13.25 -15.19 11.97
C ALA A 339 -14.57 -15.79 12.48
N VAL A 340 -14.82 -15.72 13.79
CA VAL A 340 -16.01 -16.29 14.43
C VAL A 340 -17.29 -15.56 13.99
N PRO A 341 -17.40 -14.22 14.14
CA PRO A 341 -18.40 -13.37 13.48
C PRO A 341 -18.72 -13.72 12.03
N THR A 342 -17.68 -13.78 11.19
CA THR A 342 -17.84 -14.00 9.75
C THR A 342 -18.31 -15.42 9.47
N GLY A 343 -17.77 -16.41 10.18
CA GLY A 343 -18.21 -17.81 10.11
C GLY A 343 -19.67 -17.97 10.50
N MET A 344 -20.13 -17.33 11.58
CA MET A 344 -21.53 -17.35 11.99
C MET A 344 -22.48 -16.83 10.89
N LYS A 345 -22.08 -15.79 10.15
CA LYS A 345 -22.86 -15.27 9.00
C LYS A 345 -22.92 -16.28 7.86
N ILE A 346 -21.78 -16.88 7.50
CA ILE A 346 -21.73 -17.92 6.44
C ILE A 346 -22.64 -19.10 6.81
N PHE A 347 -22.54 -19.61 8.04
CA PHE A 347 -23.40 -20.70 8.50
C PHE A 347 -24.87 -20.31 8.55
N SER A 348 -25.19 -19.07 8.91
CA SER A 348 -26.57 -18.57 8.86
C SER A 348 -27.12 -18.56 7.43
N TRP A 349 -26.36 -18.10 6.42
CA TRP A 349 -26.82 -18.16 5.03
C TRP A 349 -26.97 -19.60 4.55
N LEU A 350 -26.04 -20.50 4.88
CA LEU A 350 -26.16 -21.92 4.55
C LEU A 350 -27.40 -22.56 5.21
N ALA A 351 -27.68 -22.24 6.46
CA ALA A 351 -28.88 -22.71 7.16
C ALA A 351 -30.18 -22.12 6.55
N THR A 352 -30.11 -20.90 6.03
CA THR A 352 -31.23 -20.27 5.30
C THR A 352 -31.51 -20.98 3.99
N LEU A 353 -30.47 -21.38 3.25
CA LEU A 353 -30.57 -22.16 2.01
C LEU A 353 -31.06 -23.59 2.27
N TYR A 354 -30.62 -24.21 3.36
CA TYR A 354 -30.98 -25.58 3.72
C TYR A 354 -32.48 -25.73 3.94
N GLY A 355 -33.10 -26.71 3.27
CA GLY A 355 -34.55 -26.95 3.34
C GLY A 355 -35.42 -25.84 2.75
N GLY A 356 -34.83 -24.92 1.95
CA GLY A 356 -35.57 -23.95 1.13
C GLY A 356 -35.86 -24.45 -0.28
N SER A 357 -36.76 -23.77 -0.98
CA SER A 357 -37.02 -24.02 -2.41
C SER A 357 -36.14 -23.07 -3.24
N LEU A 358 -34.96 -23.57 -3.65
CA LEU A 358 -33.96 -22.74 -4.32
C LEU A 358 -34.36 -22.43 -5.77
N ARG A 359 -34.57 -21.14 -6.06
CA ARG A 359 -34.69 -20.63 -7.42
C ARG A 359 -33.32 -20.19 -7.93
N ILE A 360 -32.74 -20.97 -8.83
CA ILE A 360 -31.40 -20.72 -9.38
C ILE A 360 -31.48 -19.69 -10.52
N THR A 361 -31.56 -18.42 -10.13
CA THR A 361 -31.49 -17.25 -11.01
C THR A 361 -30.10 -16.61 -10.98
N THR A 362 -29.80 -15.69 -11.90
CA THR A 362 -28.52 -14.97 -11.95
C THR A 362 -28.11 -14.36 -10.59
N PRO A 363 -28.98 -13.63 -9.84
CA PRO A 363 -28.63 -13.13 -8.51
C PRO A 363 -28.26 -14.21 -7.50
N MET A 364 -28.98 -15.34 -7.49
CA MET A 364 -28.71 -16.45 -6.57
C MET A 364 -27.37 -17.12 -6.88
N LEU A 365 -27.01 -17.25 -8.17
CA LEU A 365 -25.70 -17.77 -8.57
C LEU A 365 -24.55 -16.87 -8.11
N PHE A 366 -24.67 -15.54 -8.25
CA PHE A 366 -23.68 -14.61 -7.68
C PHE A 366 -23.62 -14.70 -6.15
N ALA A 367 -24.75 -14.90 -5.47
CA ALA A 367 -24.78 -15.05 -4.02
C ALA A 367 -24.11 -16.36 -3.54
N LEU A 368 -24.36 -17.48 -4.21
CA LEU A 368 -23.65 -18.74 -3.91
C LEU A 368 -22.15 -18.62 -4.18
N GLY A 369 -21.79 -17.91 -5.25
CA GLY A 369 -20.39 -17.60 -5.56
C GLY A 369 -19.71 -16.76 -4.49
N PHE A 370 -20.40 -15.73 -4.00
CA PHE A 370 -19.97 -14.93 -2.87
C PHE A 370 -19.70 -15.80 -1.64
N LEU A 371 -20.63 -16.69 -1.25
CA LEU A 371 -20.44 -17.58 -0.09
C LEU A 371 -19.19 -18.47 -0.24
N ALA A 372 -19.01 -19.09 -1.41
CA ALA A 372 -17.89 -19.99 -1.67
C ALA A 372 -16.54 -19.25 -1.63
N LEU A 373 -16.45 -18.12 -2.35
CA LEU A 373 -15.21 -17.37 -2.47
C LEU A 373 -14.84 -16.63 -1.19
N LEU A 374 -15.83 -16.10 -0.46
CA LEU A 374 -15.61 -15.50 0.86
C LEU A 374 -15.07 -16.53 1.86
N THR A 375 -15.55 -17.76 1.81
CA THR A 375 -15.05 -18.85 2.67
C THR A 375 -13.59 -19.17 2.35
N ILE A 376 -13.25 -19.35 1.07
CA ILE A 376 -11.87 -19.61 0.63
C ILE A 376 -10.95 -18.45 1.01
N GLY A 377 -11.37 -17.22 0.72
CA GLY A 377 -10.64 -16.00 1.08
C GLY A 377 -10.43 -15.85 2.57
N GLY A 378 -11.48 -16.06 3.37
CA GLY A 378 -11.42 -16.01 4.82
C GLY A 378 -10.38 -16.98 5.39
N LEU A 379 -10.36 -18.24 4.91
CA LEU A 379 -9.40 -19.25 5.35
C LEU A 379 -7.94 -18.83 5.07
N THR A 380 -7.67 -18.19 3.93
CA THR A 380 -6.30 -17.69 3.62
C THR A 380 -5.85 -16.56 4.56
N GLY A 381 -6.77 -15.82 5.16
CA GLY A 381 -6.49 -14.69 6.05
C GLY A 381 -6.19 -15.07 7.50
N LEU A 382 -6.50 -16.30 7.92
CA LEU A 382 -6.31 -16.75 9.32
C LEU A 382 -4.84 -16.99 9.68
N ASN A 383 -3.94 -16.96 8.70
CA ASN A 383 -2.53 -17.32 8.84
C ASN A 383 -1.65 -16.16 9.36
N ALA A 384 -2.08 -15.47 10.40
CA ALA A 384 -1.37 -14.32 10.96
C ALA A 384 0.04 -14.67 11.52
N SER A 385 0.26 -15.90 11.99
CA SER A 385 1.58 -16.38 12.43
C SER A 385 2.60 -16.51 11.29
N LEU A 386 2.13 -16.62 10.04
CA LEU A 386 2.97 -16.69 8.84
C LEU A 386 3.15 -15.32 8.18
N ASP A 387 2.54 -14.25 8.71
CA ASP A 387 2.59 -12.94 8.06
C ASP A 387 4.03 -12.46 7.90
N VAL A 388 4.93 -12.71 8.86
CA VAL A 388 6.36 -12.35 8.71
C VAL A 388 7.00 -12.93 7.44
N ALA A 389 6.58 -14.12 7.00
CA ALA A 389 7.08 -14.77 5.79
C ALA A 389 6.31 -14.37 4.52
N LEU A 390 5.05 -13.95 4.66
CA LEU A 390 4.12 -13.68 3.55
C LEU A 390 3.85 -12.18 3.35
N HIS A 391 4.33 -11.31 4.24
CA HIS A 391 4.13 -9.87 4.22
C HIS A 391 4.69 -9.27 2.93
N ASP A 392 3.95 -8.33 2.34
CA ASP A 392 4.29 -7.69 1.07
C ASP A 392 4.63 -8.69 -0.04
N THR A 393 3.94 -9.82 -0.10
CA THR A 393 4.04 -10.77 -1.22
C THR A 393 2.72 -10.85 -1.99
N TYR A 394 2.73 -11.51 -3.15
CA TYR A 394 1.49 -11.81 -3.88
C TYR A 394 0.51 -12.70 -3.11
N TYR A 395 0.92 -13.34 -2.00
CA TYR A 395 -0.02 -14.02 -1.10
C TYR A 395 -1.05 -13.06 -0.51
N VAL A 396 -0.60 -11.91 0.04
CA VAL A 396 -1.49 -10.89 0.63
C VAL A 396 -2.37 -10.26 -0.46
N VAL A 397 -1.80 -10.03 -1.64
CA VAL A 397 -2.56 -9.55 -2.80
C VAL A 397 -3.66 -10.55 -3.15
N ALA A 398 -3.34 -11.84 -3.29
CA ALA A 398 -4.32 -12.88 -3.59
C ALA A 398 -5.42 -12.95 -2.51
N HIS A 399 -5.04 -13.00 -1.23
CA HIS A 399 -5.97 -13.00 -0.10
C HIS A 399 -6.94 -11.81 -0.16
N PHE A 400 -6.43 -10.60 -0.35
CA PHE A 400 -7.25 -9.41 -0.45
C PHE A 400 -8.18 -9.43 -1.67
N HIS A 401 -7.73 -9.95 -2.81
CA HIS A 401 -8.60 -10.12 -3.97
C HIS A 401 -9.70 -11.15 -3.68
N TYR A 402 -9.40 -12.23 -2.93
CA TYR A 402 -10.41 -13.20 -2.49
C TYR A 402 -11.50 -12.58 -1.62
N VAL A 403 -11.17 -11.66 -0.73
CA VAL A 403 -12.16 -11.09 0.18
C VAL A 403 -12.82 -9.84 -0.40
N LEU A 404 -12.03 -8.90 -0.95
CA LEU A 404 -12.54 -7.61 -1.43
C LEU A 404 -13.05 -7.68 -2.87
N SER A 405 -12.25 -8.18 -3.81
CA SER A 405 -12.67 -8.24 -5.22
C SER A 405 -13.75 -9.30 -5.45
N MET A 406 -13.81 -10.36 -4.65
CA MET A 406 -14.84 -11.40 -4.83
C MET A 406 -16.00 -11.24 -3.86
N GLY A 407 -15.81 -10.62 -2.70
CA GLY A 407 -16.90 -10.29 -1.79
C GLY A 407 -17.73 -9.12 -2.30
N ALA A 408 -17.13 -7.93 -2.39
CA ALA A 408 -17.87 -6.71 -2.70
C ALA A 408 -18.43 -6.73 -4.14
N VAL A 409 -17.63 -7.16 -5.13
CA VAL A 409 -18.06 -7.14 -6.54
C VAL A 409 -19.15 -8.16 -6.82
N PHE A 410 -19.09 -9.38 -6.28
CA PHE A 410 -20.16 -10.36 -6.47
C PHE A 410 -21.43 -9.91 -5.76
N ALA A 411 -21.33 -9.33 -4.58
CA ALA A 411 -22.50 -8.78 -3.89
C ALA A 411 -23.13 -7.63 -4.70
N LEU A 412 -22.33 -6.77 -5.34
CA LEU A 412 -22.81 -5.72 -6.23
C LEU A 412 -23.46 -6.27 -7.49
N PHE A 413 -22.88 -7.27 -8.16
CA PHE A 413 -23.53 -7.91 -9.32
C PHE A 413 -24.82 -8.61 -8.91
N ALA A 414 -24.82 -9.35 -7.79
CA ALA A 414 -26.02 -9.99 -7.26
C ALA A 414 -27.12 -8.96 -7.04
N ALA A 415 -26.79 -7.84 -6.38
CA ALA A 415 -27.69 -6.73 -6.11
C ALA A 415 -28.18 -6.04 -7.39
N PHE A 416 -27.30 -5.81 -8.35
CA PHE A 416 -27.65 -5.23 -9.64
C PHE A 416 -28.69 -6.10 -10.34
N TYR A 417 -28.43 -7.39 -10.52
CA TYR A 417 -29.39 -8.30 -11.16
C TYR A 417 -30.69 -8.45 -10.35
N PHE A 418 -30.63 -8.33 -9.02
CA PHE A 418 -31.81 -8.44 -8.16
C PHE A 418 -32.71 -7.20 -8.17
N TRP A 419 -32.14 -5.99 -8.06
CA TRP A 419 -32.92 -4.76 -7.91
C TRP A 419 -33.11 -3.97 -9.21
N THR A 420 -32.37 -4.25 -10.28
CA THR A 420 -32.54 -3.52 -11.56
C THR A 420 -33.97 -3.59 -12.07
N GLN A 421 -34.63 -4.75 -11.95
CA GLN A 421 -36.03 -4.88 -12.35
C GLN A 421 -36.95 -3.95 -11.55
N LYS A 422 -36.66 -3.72 -10.27
CA LYS A 422 -37.44 -2.81 -9.42
C LYS A 422 -37.16 -1.35 -9.72
N ILE A 423 -35.92 -1.01 -10.07
CA ILE A 423 -35.49 0.37 -10.35
C ILE A 423 -35.93 0.83 -11.75
N ILE A 424 -35.72 -0.02 -12.77
CA ILE A 424 -35.95 0.31 -14.18
C ILE A 424 -37.30 -0.21 -14.69
N GLY A 425 -37.92 -1.17 -14.00
CA GLY A 425 -39.18 -1.80 -14.43
C GLY A 425 -39.01 -2.83 -15.55
N LYS A 426 -37.77 -3.21 -15.91
CA LYS A 426 -37.48 -4.20 -16.97
C LYS A 426 -36.67 -5.37 -16.43
N THR A 427 -37.02 -6.58 -16.85
CA THR A 427 -36.25 -7.79 -16.56
C THR A 427 -34.99 -7.84 -17.41
N LEU A 428 -33.89 -8.31 -16.81
CA LEU A 428 -32.66 -8.61 -17.54
C LEU A 428 -32.75 -10.01 -18.14
N ASN A 429 -32.03 -10.24 -19.24
CA ASN A 429 -32.00 -11.55 -19.89
C ASN A 429 -31.11 -12.52 -19.08
N GLU A 430 -31.71 -13.59 -18.56
CA GLU A 430 -31.01 -14.59 -17.73
C GLU A 430 -29.87 -15.30 -18.48
N ASN A 431 -29.98 -15.53 -19.79
CA ASN A 431 -28.89 -16.17 -20.55
C ASN A 431 -27.65 -15.26 -20.62
N LEU A 432 -27.85 -13.95 -20.80
CA LEU A 432 -26.75 -12.98 -20.75
C LEU A 432 -26.18 -12.85 -19.33
N GLY A 433 -27.04 -12.95 -18.31
CA GLY A 433 -26.61 -13.02 -16.90
C GLY A 433 -25.69 -14.22 -16.64
N LEU A 434 -26.04 -15.40 -17.16
CA LEU A 434 -25.21 -16.59 -17.05
C LEU A 434 -23.85 -16.44 -17.75
N TYR A 435 -23.81 -15.88 -18.96
CA TYR A 435 -22.54 -15.57 -19.63
C TYR A 435 -21.71 -14.57 -18.81
N THR A 436 -22.34 -13.56 -18.22
CA THR A 436 -21.64 -12.59 -17.36
C THR A 436 -21.00 -13.29 -16.17
N ILE A 437 -21.72 -14.18 -15.47
CA ILE A 437 -21.18 -14.97 -14.36
C ILE A 437 -19.98 -15.79 -14.82
N LEU A 438 -20.11 -16.56 -15.90
CA LEU A 438 -19.03 -17.42 -16.40
C LEU A 438 -17.78 -16.61 -16.77
N THR A 439 -17.97 -15.45 -17.40
CA THR A 439 -16.87 -14.58 -17.81
C THR A 439 -16.15 -14.01 -16.58
N VAL A 440 -16.90 -13.51 -15.60
CA VAL A 440 -16.36 -13.00 -14.33
C VAL A 440 -15.58 -14.10 -13.60
N TYR A 441 -16.15 -15.32 -13.51
CA TYR A 441 -15.49 -16.46 -12.89
C TYR A 441 -14.21 -16.88 -13.60
N LEU A 442 -14.21 -16.93 -14.94
CA LEU A 442 -13.04 -17.32 -15.72
C LEU A 442 -11.90 -16.32 -15.57
N VAL A 443 -12.19 -15.03 -15.74
CA VAL A 443 -11.20 -13.94 -15.55
C VAL A 443 -10.61 -14.02 -14.14
N LEU A 444 -11.47 -14.25 -13.16
CA LEU A 444 -11.08 -14.37 -11.77
C LEU A 444 -10.20 -15.59 -11.49
N ALA A 445 -10.58 -16.77 -11.99
CA ALA A 445 -9.80 -17.99 -11.83
C ALA A 445 -8.41 -17.84 -12.43
N LEU A 446 -8.30 -17.24 -13.63
CA LEU A 446 -7.03 -16.95 -14.27
C LEU A 446 -6.17 -15.97 -13.46
N HIS A 447 -6.79 -14.91 -12.93
CA HIS A 447 -6.11 -13.93 -12.09
C HIS A 447 -5.55 -14.56 -10.81
N ILE A 448 -6.37 -15.33 -10.10
CA ILE A 448 -5.98 -16.06 -8.89
C ILE A 448 -4.86 -17.04 -9.17
N MET A 449 -4.97 -17.85 -10.24
CA MET A 449 -3.94 -18.82 -10.59
C MET A 449 -2.60 -18.14 -10.87
N ALA A 450 -2.61 -16.97 -11.51
CA ALA A 450 -1.42 -16.18 -11.76
C ALA A 450 -0.81 -15.64 -10.45
N SER A 451 -1.63 -15.13 -9.53
CA SER A 451 -1.19 -14.64 -8.22
C SER A 451 -0.68 -15.77 -7.33
N ASN A 452 -1.33 -16.94 -7.35
CA ASN A 452 -0.93 -18.12 -6.59
C ASN A 452 0.44 -18.67 -7.01
N LYS A 453 0.75 -18.65 -8.31
CA LYS A 453 2.09 -19.01 -8.82
C LYS A 453 3.20 -18.05 -8.37
N LYS A 454 2.83 -16.84 -7.95
CA LYS A 454 3.76 -15.78 -7.55
C LYS A 454 3.78 -15.53 -6.03
N GLN A 455 3.14 -16.37 -5.22
CA GLN A 455 2.90 -16.11 -3.78
C GLN A 455 4.11 -15.68 -2.97
N LEU A 456 5.33 -16.14 -3.29
CA LEU A 456 6.56 -15.79 -2.57
C LEU A 456 7.34 -14.64 -3.22
N ILE A 457 6.85 -14.10 -4.34
CA ILE A 457 7.42 -12.94 -5.01
C ILE A 457 6.93 -11.69 -4.25
N PRO A 458 7.83 -10.72 -3.96
CA PRO A 458 7.42 -9.46 -3.38
C PRO A 458 6.35 -8.77 -4.24
N SER A 459 5.32 -8.23 -3.59
CA SER A 459 4.32 -7.39 -4.23
C SER A 459 5.03 -6.15 -4.79
N ARG A 460 4.54 -5.62 -5.93
CA ARG A 460 5.13 -4.47 -6.65
C ARG A 460 6.48 -4.72 -7.35
N TRP A 461 6.93 -5.98 -7.46
CA TRP A 461 8.04 -6.35 -8.35
C TRP A 461 7.56 -6.61 -9.80
N SER A 462 8.03 -5.75 -10.72
CA SER A 462 7.92 -5.77 -12.20
C SER A 462 6.75 -5.01 -12.89
N ILE A 463 7.13 -3.85 -13.44
CA ILE A 463 7.04 -3.42 -14.86
C ILE A 463 5.86 -3.95 -15.69
N SER A 464 5.05 -2.99 -16.15
CA SER A 464 4.09 -3.01 -17.28
C SER A 464 2.75 -3.72 -17.13
N LEU A 465 2.59 -4.71 -16.25
CA LEU A 465 1.28 -5.36 -16.10
C LEU A 465 0.31 -4.57 -15.22
N GLU A 466 0.82 -3.83 -14.23
CA GLU A 466 -0.04 -3.01 -13.37
C GLU A 466 -0.57 -1.75 -14.08
N SER A 467 0.08 -1.22 -15.13
CA SER A 467 -0.40 0.02 -15.78
C SER A 467 -1.68 -0.16 -16.59
N SER A 468 -1.90 -1.35 -17.15
CA SER A 468 -3.14 -1.66 -17.89
C SER A 468 -4.28 -2.08 -16.96
N PHE A 469 -3.96 -2.56 -15.76
CA PHE A 469 -4.94 -3.02 -14.78
C PHE A 469 -5.26 -1.98 -13.70
N ALA A 470 -4.35 -1.04 -13.40
CA ALA A 470 -4.59 0.07 -12.47
C ALA A 470 -5.61 1.07 -13.02
N SER A 471 -5.80 1.15 -14.34
CA SER A 471 -6.91 1.93 -14.91
C SER A 471 -8.26 1.32 -14.54
N VAL A 472 -8.40 -0.01 -14.59
CA VAL A 472 -9.63 -0.74 -14.23
C VAL A 472 -9.80 -0.81 -12.71
N HIS A 473 -8.73 -1.06 -11.95
CA HIS A 473 -8.76 -1.09 -10.48
C HIS A 473 -9.03 0.29 -9.88
N GLY A 474 -8.44 1.34 -10.48
CA GLY A 474 -8.71 2.73 -10.14
C GLY A 474 -10.11 3.17 -10.53
N LEU A 475 -10.68 2.67 -11.63
CA LEU A 475 -12.07 2.89 -12.02
C LEU A 475 -13.07 2.18 -11.10
N VAL A 476 -12.80 0.93 -10.71
CA VAL A 476 -13.66 0.18 -9.78
C VAL A 476 -13.59 0.78 -8.37
N GLN A 477 -12.40 1.16 -7.89
CA GLN A 477 -12.30 1.90 -6.63
C GLN A 477 -12.92 3.29 -6.75
N SER A 478 -12.64 4.10 -7.79
CA SER A 478 -13.27 5.42 -7.92
C SER A 478 -14.79 5.37 -8.04
N GLN A 479 -15.35 4.30 -8.64
CA GLN A 479 -16.81 4.12 -8.71
C GLN A 479 -17.43 3.60 -7.41
N ILE A 480 -16.70 2.83 -6.61
CA ILE A 480 -17.09 2.50 -5.24
C ILE A 480 -17.11 3.76 -4.36
N TRP A 481 -16.25 4.75 -4.65
CA TRP A 481 -16.20 6.04 -3.95
C TRP A 481 -17.17 7.11 -4.50
N CYS A 482 -17.85 6.84 -5.62
CA CYS A 482 -18.84 7.74 -6.24
C CYS A 482 -20.29 7.32 -6.00
N CYS A 483 -20.55 6.28 -5.22
CA CYS A 483 -21.91 5.84 -4.83
C CYS A 483 -22.19 6.10 -3.36
#